data_AF-A0A0F2TD86-F1
#
_entry.id   AF-A0A0F2TD86-F1
#
_cell.length_a   1.000
_cell.length_b   1.000
_cell.length_c   1.000
_cell.angle_alpha   90.00
_cell.angle_beta   90.00
_cell.angle_gamma   90.00
#
_symmetry.space_group_name_H-M   'P 1'
#
loop_
_entity.id
_entity.type
_entity.pdbx_description
1 polymer ?
#
loop_
_entity_poly.entity_id
_entity_poly.type
_entity_poly.pdbx_seq_one_letter_code
_entity_poly.pdbx_strand_id
1 'polypeptide(L)'
;MKKAAHLALAGVLAPFGVVLGIALAGGGAAAATPTAAAANSGLGCFKPVAPGQITADGQQLTTEQINNGQIIYQVSVQLQLQPQAAVVAIATALQESTLRNLNSGDLDSLGLFQQRPSQGWGSPTQILDPVYASTKFYAALVKVPGWETLPVTVAAQRVQASAFPDAYAKWEGTARQLVATYSGNATGCSQGNGDGQTTTEATSLPAGFSLPAGTPVQVVTAIKFGISKLGMPYQWGGTGDPSYDCSGLMLRAYEAAGITIHRTTFEQVFDGTPVYGASQLKPGDLIFLAGTDGTPTSPGHVGMYLGSNLVLDAPRTGKNIQITNFTGGYWDKQAVAFRRIMPS
;
A
#
# COMPACT_ATOMS: atom_id res chain seq x y z
N MET A 1 33.06 -38.37 58.77
CA MET A 1 33.25 -39.77 59.21
C MET A 1 32.48 -40.68 58.26
N LYS A 2 33.18 -41.65 57.61
CA LYS A 2 32.73 -42.92 56.94
C LYS A 2 31.68 -42.81 55.79
N LYS A 3 31.99 -43.03 54.48
CA LYS A 3 32.22 -44.29 53.69
C LYS A 3 31.11 -45.36 53.91
N ALA A 4 30.43 -46.01 52.95
CA ALA A 4 30.73 -46.57 51.59
C ALA A 4 29.39 -46.75 50.78
N ALA A 5 29.25 -46.77 49.42
CA ALA A 5 29.72 -47.68 48.34
C ALA A 5 29.41 -49.18 48.60
N HIS A 6 28.85 -50.06 47.75
CA HIS A 6 28.66 -50.24 46.28
C HIS A 6 27.42 -51.16 46.06
N LEU A 7 26.79 -51.23 44.88
CA LEU A 7 27.06 -52.30 43.89
C LEU A 7 26.47 -51.94 42.50
N ALA A 8 27.29 -52.15 41.47
CA ALA A 8 26.89 -52.19 40.06
C ALA A 8 26.81 -53.66 39.61
N LEU A 9 25.93 -53.96 38.65
CA LEU A 9 26.15 -55.07 37.73
C LEU A 9 25.60 -54.69 36.34
N ALA A 10 26.50 -54.69 35.36
CA ALA A 10 26.22 -54.53 33.95
C ALA A 10 25.93 -55.89 33.30
N GLY A 11 25.09 -55.89 32.28
CA GLY A 11 24.85 -57.04 31.40
C GLY A 11 24.32 -56.59 30.05
N VAL A 12 25.24 -56.41 29.09
CA VAL A 12 24.97 -56.16 27.67
C VAL A 12 24.82 -57.50 26.96
N LEU A 13 23.78 -57.65 26.12
CA LEU A 13 23.76 -58.58 24.98
C LEU A 13 22.74 -58.06 23.95
N ALA A 14 23.24 -57.70 22.77
CA ALA A 14 22.48 -57.39 21.55
C ALA A 14 22.58 -58.59 20.56
N PRO A 15 22.16 -58.49 19.29
CA PRO A 15 20.79 -58.63 18.80
C PRO A 15 20.66 -59.73 17.69
N PHE A 16 19.44 -60.19 17.43
CA PHE A 16 18.99 -60.83 16.17
C PHE A 16 17.54 -60.36 16.00
N GLY A 17 17.03 -59.90 14.86
CA GLY A 17 17.44 -60.01 13.48
C GLY A 17 16.16 -60.21 12.68
N VAL A 18 15.55 -59.13 12.18
CA VAL A 18 14.58 -59.21 11.08
C VAL A 18 14.93 -58.12 10.08
N VAL A 19 15.47 -58.59 8.97
CA VAL A 19 15.74 -57.85 7.74
C VAL A 19 14.45 -57.85 6.92
N LEU A 20 13.96 -56.67 6.57
CA LEU A 20 13.18 -56.50 5.35
C LEU A 20 13.67 -55.22 4.67
N GLY A 21 14.45 -55.40 3.61
CA GLY A 21 14.89 -54.33 2.74
C GLY A 21 13.81 -53.94 1.75
N ILE A 22 13.58 -52.65 1.61
CA ILE A 22 13.10 -52.03 0.36
C ILE A 22 13.98 -50.81 0.09
N ALA A 23 14.30 -50.67 -1.19
CA ALA A 23 15.42 -49.95 -1.78
C ALA A 23 15.39 -48.41 -1.69
N LEU A 24 16.58 -47.84 -1.90
CA LEU A 24 16.87 -46.43 -2.10
C LEU A 24 16.08 -45.80 -3.26
N ALA A 25 15.54 -44.61 -3.03
CA ALA A 25 15.50 -43.54 -4.02
C ALA A 25 15.78 -42.22 -3.30
N GLY A 26 16.84 -41.53 -3.73
CA GLY A 26 17.24 -40.25 -3.18
C GLY A 26 16.21 -39.16 -3.45
N GLY A 27 16.12 -38.23 -2.51
CA GLY A 27 15.34 -37.00 -2.66
C GLY A 27 15.69 -36.09 -1.51
N GLY A 28 16.53 -35.09 -1.77
CA GLY A 28 16.85 -34.05 -0.80
C GLY A 28 15.55 -33.42 -0.30
N ALA A 29 15.39 -33.36 1.03
CA ALA A 29 14.37 -32.54 1.65
C ALA A 29 14.76 -31.07 1.43
N ALA A 30 14.44 -30.54 0.27
CA ALA A 30 14.24 -29.11 0.13
C ALA A 30 13.08 -28.78 1.08
N ALA A 31 13.38 -28.00 2.12
CA ALA A 31 12.35 -27.33 2.89
C ALA A 31 11.48 -26.58 1.88
N ALA A 32 10.25 -27.05 1.68
CA ALA A 32 9.29 -26.36 0.86
C ALA A 32 8.98 -25.04 1.58
N THR A 33 9.65 -23.97 1.17
CA THR A 33 9.13 -22.61 1.34
C THR A 33 7.69 -22.62 0.85
N PRO A 34 6.71 -22.20 1.66
CA PRO A 34 5.34 -22.11 1.18
C PRO A 34 5.34 -21.14 0.01
N THR A 35 5.15 -21.67 -1.20
CA THR A 35 4.90 -20.86 -2.38
C THR A 35 3.61 -20.10 -2.16
N ALA A 36 3.59 -18.84 -2.57
CA ALA A 36 2.48 -17.89 -2.46
C ALA A 36 1.15 -18.34 -3.12
N ALA A 37 1.06 -19.59 -3.58
CA ALA A 37 -0.12 -20.19 -4.20
C ALA A 37 -1.23 -20.56 -3.20
N ALA A 38 -0.93 -20.70 -1.89
CA ALA A 38 -1.94 -21.01 -0.88
C ALA A 38 -2.67 -19.78 -0.30
N ALA A 39 -2.23 -18.55 -0.63
CA ALA A 39 -2.87 -17.31 -0.17
C ALA A 39 -4.09 -16.89 -1.03
N ASN A 40 -4.42 -17.66 -2.07
CA ASN A 40 -5.47 -17.35 -3.06
C ASN A 40 -6.82 -18.05 -2.80
N SER A 41 -6.97 -18.76 -1.68
CA SER A 41 -8.21 -19.47 -1.35
C SER A 41 -9.30 -18.50 -0.84
N GLY A 42 -9.93 -17.75 -1.74
CA GLY A 42 -11.16 -17.01 -1.43
C GLY A 42 -11.39 -15.67 -2.14
N LEU A 43 -10.42 -15.20 -2.94
CA LEU A 43 -10.62 -14.02 -3.77
C LEU A 43 -11.09 -14.51 -5.15
N GLY A 44 -12.39 -14.40 -5.41
CA GLY A 44 -12.96 -14.67 -6.73
C GLY A 44 -12.37 -13.77 -7.82
N CYS A 45 -12.82 -13.96 -9.06
CA CYS A 45 -12.42 -13.10 -10.17
C CYS A 45 -13.08 -11.72 -10.02
N PHE A 46 -12.28 -10.68 -9.79
CA PHE A 46 -12.75 -9.31 -9.55
C PHE A 46 -12.21 -8.35 -10.61
N LYS A 47 -13.07 -7.46 -11.14
CA LYS A 47 -12.65 -6.36 -12.02
C LYS A 47 -11.89 -5.30 -11.21
N PRO A 48 -10.73 -4.79 -11.69
CA PRO A 48 -10.03 -3.69 -11.04
C PRO A 48 -10.90 -2.46 -10.88
N VAL A 49 -10.94 -1.91 -9.67
CA VAL A 49 -11.73 -0.74 -9.33
C VAL A 49 -10.95 0.54 -9.57
N ALA A 50 -11.57 1.50 -10.26
CA ALA A 50 -11.12 2.89 -10.30
C ALA A 50 -12.09 3.77 -9.48
N PRO A 51 -11.66 4.96 -9.02
CA PRO A 51 -12.58 5.94 -8.42
C PRO A 51 -13.80 6.19 -9.31
N GLY A 52 -14.99 6.23 -8.70
CA GLY A 52 -16.27 6.40 -9.42
C GLY A 52 -16.83 5.12 -10.09
N GLN A 53 -16.08 4.02 -10.14
CA GLN A 53 -16.47 2.80 -10.86
C GLN A 53 -17.02 1.69 -9.95
N ILE A 54 -16.96 1.86 -8.63
CA ILE A 54 -17.58 0.96 -7.66
C ILE A 54 -18.59 1.74 -6.83
N THR A 55 -19.69 1.08 -6.48
CA THR A 55 -20.73 1.65 -5.63
C THR A 55 -20.72 1.04 -4.24
N ALA A 56 -21.01 1.88 -3.25
CA ALA A 56 -21.29 1.51 -1.87
C ALA A 56 -22.61 2.16 -1.47
N ASP A 57 -23.58 1.35 -1.00
CA ASP A 57 -24.95 1.82 -0.70
C ASP A 57 -25.59 2.65 -1.85
N GLY A 58 -25.37 2.19 -3.09
CA GLY A 58 -25.91 2.84 -4.29
C GLY A 58 -25.20 4.14 -4.69
N GLN A 59 -24.20 4.59 -3.93
CA GLN A 59 -23.38 5.77 -4.23
C GLN A 59 -22.02 5.35 -4.77
N GLN A 60 -21.51 6.02 -5.81
CA GLN A 60 -20.17 5.76 -6.32
C GLN A 60 -19.13 6.15 -5.27
N LEU A 61 -18.17 5.26 -4.98
CA LEU A 61 -17.06 5.59 -4.11
C LEU A 61 -16.18 6.65 -4.77
N THR A 62 -15.96 7.73 -4.04
CA THR A 62 -15.08 8.83 -4.43
C THR A 62 -13.62 8.41 -4.40
N THR A 63 -12.75 9.22 -5.00
CA THR A 63 -11.30 9.07 -4.91
C THR A 63 -10.81 9.04 -3.45
N GLU A 64 -11.40 9.85 -2.57
CA GLU A 64 -11.10 9.81 -1.12
C GLU A 64 -11.33 8.41 -0.55
N GLN A 65 -12.52 7.87 -0.78
CA GLN A 65 -12.94 6.59 -0.22
C GLN A 65 -12.05 5.45 -0.74
N ILE A 66 -11.70 5.48 -2.03
CA ILE A 66 -10.77 4.51 -2.63
C ILE A 66 -9.35 4.64 -2.06
N ASN A 67 -8.86 5.86 -1.82
CA ASN A 67 -7.53 6.08 -1.23
C ASN A 67 -7.49 5.63 0.23
N ASN A 68 -8.53 5.94 1.01
CA ASN A 68 -8.65 5.47 2.39
C ASN A 68 -8.72 3.93 2.46
N GLY A 69 -9.47 3.29 1.57
CA GLY A 69 -9.46 1.83 1.41
C GLY A 69 -8.07 1.30 1.07
N GLN A 70 -7.32 2.00 0.21
CA GLN A 70 -5.95 1.64 -0.12
C GLN A 70 -5.04 1.76 1.11
N ILE A 71 -5.15 2.83 1.92
CA ILE A 71 -4.38 2.99 3.17
C ILE A 71 -4.66 1.81 4.11
N ILE A 72 -5.93 1.46 4.35
CA ILE A 72 -6.32 0.33 5.20
C ILE A 72 -5.65 -0.97 4.72
N TYR A 73 -5.70 -1.25 3.42
CA TYR A 73 -5.03 -2.41 2.82
C TYR A 73 -3.50 -2.34 2.97
N GLN A 74 -2.89 -1.18 2.75
CA GLN A 74 -1.43 -1.05 2.89
C GLN A 74 -0.94 -1.32 4.30
N VAL A 75 -1.68 -0.85 5.32
CA VAL A 75 -1.31 -1.10 6.70
C VAL A 75 -1.38 -2.61 7.03
N SER A 76 -2.33 -3.37 6.48
CA SER A 76 -2.34 -4.82 6.70
C SER A 76 -1.10 -5.50 6.10
N VAL A 77 -0.67 -5.04 4.92
CA VAL A 77 0.55 -5.54 4.26
C VAL A 77 1.79 -5.21 5.10
N GLN A 78 1.89 -3.99 5.63
CA GLN A 78 3.00 -3.59 6.51
C GLN A 78 3.09 -4.44 7.79
N LEU A 79 1.93 -4.81 8.34
CA LEU A 79 1.85 -5.69 9.51
C LEU A 79 1.97 -7.18 9.16
N GLN A 80 2.25 -7.53 7.90
CA GLN A 80 2.37 -8.90 7.39
C GLN A 80 1.13 -9.76 7.67
N LEU A 81 -0.05 -9.14 7.66
CA LEU A 81 -1.31 -9.82 7.90
C LEU A 81 -1.88 -10.41 6.61
N GLN A 82 -2.65 -11.49 6.75
CA GLN A 82 -3.30 -12.15 5.62
C GLN A 82 -4.31 -11.19 4.94
N PRO A 83 -4.59 -11.34 3.62
CA PRO A 83 -5.53 -10.47 2.89
C PRO A 83 -6.91 -10.36 3.54
N GLN A 84 -7.36 -11.40 4.25
CA GLN A 84 -8.60 -11.38 5.02
C GLN A 84 -8.65 -10.25 6.06
N ALA A 85 -7.51 -9.82 6.63
CA ALA A 85 -7.46 -8.71 7.56
C ALA A 85 -7.94 -7.42 6.89
N ALA A 86 -7.42 -7.12 5.69
CA ALA A 86 -7.83 -5.96 4.92
C ALA A 86 -9.30 -6.04 4.51
N VAL A 87 -9.81 -7.24 4.18
CA VAL A 87 -11.24 -7.43 3.88
C VAL A 87 -12.09 -7.04 5.09
N VAL A 88 -11.73 -7.51 6.29
CA VAL A 88 -12.45 -7.19 7.54
C VAL A 88 -12.38 -5.69 7.84
N ALA A 89 -11.20 -5.08 7.73
CA ALA A 89 -11.02 -3.66 8.01
C ALA A 89 -11.74 -2.75 7.01
N ILE A 90 -11.64 -3.04 5.70
CA ILE A 90 -12.34 -2.26 4.66
C ILE A 90 -13.84 -2.42 4.80
N ALA A 91 -14.36 -3.62 5.06
CA ALA A 91 -15.79 -3.82 5.32
C ALA A 91 -16.26 -3.05 6.57
N THR A 92 -15.42 -3.01 7.61
CA THR A 92 -15.69 -2.20 8.81
C THR A 92 -15.75 -0.73 8.44
N ALA A 93 -14.72 -0.16 7.82
CA ALA A 93 -14.69 1.26 7.47
C ALA A 93 -15.78 1.64 6.45
N LEU A 94 -16.19 0.73 5.55
CA LEU A 94 -17.35 0.93 4.69
C LEU A 94 -18.65 1.07 5.50
N GLN A 95 -18.81 0.26 6.55
CA GLN A 95 -19.97 0.35 7.44
C GLN A 95 -19.94 1.60 8.32
N GLU A 96 -18.79 1.93 8.89
CA GLU A 96 -18.67 3.01 9.88
C GLU A 96 -18.69 4.40 9.24
N SER A 97 -18.08 4.55 8.06
CA SER A 97 -17.89 5.87 7.44
C SER A 97 -18.05 5.87 5.93
N THR A 98 -18.36 4.72 5.33
CA THR A 98 -18.25 4.51 3.88
C THR A 98 -16.82 4.83 3.40
N LEU A 99 -15.78 4.52 4.18
CA LEU A 99 -14.36 4.86 3.91
C LEU A 99 -14.05 6.36 3.92
N ARG A 100 -14.85 7.21 4.58
CA ARG A 100 -14.54 8.64 4.75
C ARG A 100 -13.80 8.89 6.05
N ASN A 101 -12.81 9.78 6.04
CA ASN A 101 -12.08 10.10 7.27
C ASN A 101 -12.77 11.24 8.03
N LEU A 102 -13.80 10.90 8.82
CA LEU A 102 -14.70 11.88 9.42
C LEU A 102 -14.11 12.59 10.64
N ASN A 103 -14.29 13.90 10.70
CA ASN A 103 -13.93 14.73 11.87
C ASN A 103 -15.01 14.78 12.96
N SER A 104 -16.09 14.01 12.79
CA SER A 104 -17.23 13.93 13.71
C SER A 104 -18.01 12.64 13.46
N GLY A 105 -18.80 12.24 14.46
CA GLY A 105 -19.56 11.00 14.49
C GLY A 105 -20.49 10.98 15.70
N ASP A 106 -21.07 9.82 16.01
CA ASP A 106 -21.81 9.65 17.26
C ASP A 106 -20.88 9.81 18.47
N LEU A 107 -21.31 10.55 19.50
CA LEU A 107 -20.51 10.91 20.67
C LEU A 107 -19.16 11.57 20.30
N ASP A 108 -18.03 10.95 20.65
CA ASP A 108 -16.67 11.38 20.33
C ASP A 108 -16.00 10.50 19.26
N SER A 109 -16.79 9.82 18.42
CA SER A 109 -16.30 8.96 17.35
C SER A 109 -15.67 9.77 16.22
N LEU A 110 -14.49 9.36 15.75
CA LEU A 110 -13.76 10.02 14.68
C LEU A 110 -13.13 8.99 13.72
N GLY A 111 -12.78 9.48 12.54
CA GLY A 111 -11.95 8.79 11.54
C GLY A 111 -12.66 7.66 10.80
N LEU A 112 -11.88 6.90 10.04
CA LEU A 112 -12.34 5.84 9.13
C LEU A 112 -13.21 4.77 9.79
N PHE A 113 -12.88 4.44 11.03
CA PHE A 113 -13.50 3.35 11.79
C PHE A 113 -14.48 3.86 12.86
N GLN A 114 -14.77 5.17 12.89
CA GLN A 114 -15.59 5.80 13.93
C GLN A 114 -15.15 5.39 15.35
N GLN A 115 -13.84 5.42 15.57
CA GLN A 115 -13.23 5.03 16.83
C GLN A 115 -13.35 6.16 17.86
N ARG A 116 -13.43 5.81 19.15
CA ARG A 116 -13.66 6.78 20.23
C ARG A 116 -12.41 6.96 21.10
N PRO A 117 -11.90 8.20 21.28
CA PRO A 117 -10.83 8.49 22.24
C PRO A 117 -11.20 8.06 23.65
N SER A 118 -12.44 8.28 24.08
CA SER A 118 -12.95 7.87 25.39
C SER A 118 -12.92 6.37 25.64
N GLN A 119 -12.83 5.54 24.59
CA GLN A 119 -12.71 4.08 24.69
C GLN A 119 -11.27 3.57 24.54
N GLY A 120 -10.29 4.48 24.49
CA GLY A 120 -8.86 4.12 24.48
C GLY A 120 -8.28 3.82 23.09
N TRP A 121 -8.99 4.17 22.01
CA TRP A 121 -8.49 3.97 20.64
C TRP A 121 -7.31 4.88 20.28
N GLY A 122 -7.18 6.05 20.93
CA GLY A 122 -6.11 7.02 20.72
C GLY A 122 -6.58 8.45 21.01
N SER A 123 -5.70 9.44 20.88
CA SER A 123 -6.13 10.85 20.93
C SER A 123 -6.89 11.25 19.66
N PRO A 124 -7.68 12.35 19.66
CA PRO A 124 -8.39 12.82 18.46
C PRO A 124 -7.48 12.99 17.24
N THR A 125 -6.30 13.59 17.42
CA THR A 125 -5.31 13.76 16.34
C THR A 125 -4.80 12.43 15.81
N GLN A 126 -4.60 11.44 16.69
CA GLN A 126 -4.12 10.12 16.29
C GLN A 126 -5.18 9.33 15.52
N ILE A 127 -6.43 9.30 15.98
CA ILE A 127 -7.47 8.51 15.30
C ILE A 127 -7.97 9.15 14.00
N LEU A 128 -7.71 10.46 13.80
CA LEU A 128 -7.88 11.13 12.50
C LEU A 128 -6.75 10.85 11.52
N ASP A 129 -5.65 10.21 11.94
CA ASP A 129 -4.64 9.68 11.02
C ASP A 129 -5.08 8.28 10.55
N PRO A 130 -5.41 8.11 9.26
CA PRO A 130 -5.82 6.82 8.67
C PRO A 130 -4.85 5.67 8.93
N VAL A 131 -3.54 5.94 8.98
CA VAL A 131 -2.51 4.92 9.21
C VAL A 131 -2.55 4.46 10.65
N TYR A 132 -2.59 5.40 11.61
CA TYR A 132 -2.70 5.09 13.03
C TYR A 132 -4.00 4.33 13.33
N ALA A 133 -5.14 4.83 12.85
CA ALA A 133 -6.45 4.22 13.09
C ALA A 133 -6.51 2.78 12.54
N SER A 134 -5.99 2.55 11.34
CA SER A 134 -5.86 1.21 10.76
C SER A 134 -4.94 0.31 11.56
N THR A 135 -3.78 0.82 11.99
CA THR A 135 -2.81 0.07 12.81
C THR A 135 -3.44 -0.37 14.13
N LYS A 136 -4.17 0.53 14.79
CA LYS A 136 -4.92 0.23 16.01
C LYS A 136 -6.03 -0.79 15.79
N PHE A 137 -6.78 -0.66 14.69
CA PHE A 137 -7.81 -1.64 14.31
C PHE A 137 -7.21 -3.04 14.16
N TYR A 138 -6.11 -3.18 13.42
CA TYR A 138 -5.44 -4.47 13.26
C TYR A 138 -4.86 -5.03 14.55
N ALA A 139 -4.31 -4.18 15.42
CA ALA A 139 -3.83 -4.58 16.75
C ALA A 139 -4.97 -5.11 17.65
N ALA A 140 -6.21 -4.70 17.42
CA ALA A 140 -7.39 -5.27 18.06
C ALA A 140 -7.84 -6.56 17.34
N LEU A 141 -7.88 -6.57 16.01
CA LEU A 141 -8.28 -7.74 15.20
C LEU A 141 -7.48 -8.99 15.52
N VAL A 142 -6.15 -8.89 15.60
CA VAL A 142 -5.28 -10.06 15.86
C VAL A 142 -5.46 -10.66 17.26
N LYS A 143 -6.13 -9.95 18.18
CA LYS A 143 -6.49 -10.47 19.50
C LYS A 143 -7.80 -11.28 19.48
N VAL A 144 -8.57 -11.22 18.39
CA VAL A 144 -9.81 -11.98 18.23
C VAL A 144 -9.46 -13.43 17.84
N PRO A 145 -9.83 -14.44 18.64
CA PRO A 145 -9.51 -15.83 18.32
C PRO A 145 -10.14 -16.30 17.00
N GLY A 146 -9.31 -16.83 16.10
CA GLY A 146 -9.72 -17.43 14.82
C GLY A 146 -10.23 -16.45 13.77
N TRP A 147 -9.94 -15.14 13.94
CA TRP A 147 -10.42 -14.07 13.06
C TRP A 147 -10.18 -14.32 11.56
N GLU A 148 -9.13 -15.08 11.22
CA GLU A 148 -8.74 -15.45 9.86
C GLU A 148 -9.83 -16.22 9.11
N THR A 149 -10.67 -16.95 9.84
CA THR A 149 -11.71 -17.85 9.29
C THR A 149 -13.11 -17.42 9.65
N LEU A 150 -13.26 -16.40 10.50
CA LEU A 150 -14.57 -15.88 10.87
C LEU A 150 -15.24 -15.19 9.68
N PRO A 151 -16.58 -15.26 9.58
CA PRO A 151 -17.33 -14.37 8.71
C PRO A 151 -16.93 -12.91 8.99
N VAL A 152 -16.81 -12.10 7.93
CA VAL A 152 -16.32 -10.71 8.02
C VAL A 152 -17.09 -9.92 9.08
N THR A 153 -18.42 -10.12 9.14
CA THR A 153 -19.28 -9.46 10.10
C THR A 153 -18.98 -9.84 11.54
N VAL A 154 -18.63 -11.11 11.79
CA VAL A 154 -18.29 -11.59 13.14
C VAL A 154 -16.93 -11.06 13.57
N ALA A 155 -15.95 -11.03 12.68
CA ALA A 155 -14.64 -10.46 12.98
C ALA A 155 -14.71 -8.95 13.25
N ALA A 156 -15.39 -8.19 12.38
CA ALA A 156 -15.59 -6.74 12.53
C ALA A 156 -16.33 -6.41 13.84
N GLN A 157 -17.43 -7.11 14.11
CA GLN A 157 -18.21 -6.92 15.33
C GLN A 157 -17.41 -7.21 16.60
N ARG A 158 -16.54 -8.23 16.60
CA ARG A 158 -15.70 -8.55 17.77
C ARG A 158 -14.61 -7.51 18.01
N VAL A 159 -14.19 -6.77 16.99
CA VAL A 159 -13.24 -5.66 17.12
C VAL A 159 -13.93 -4.38 17.60
N GLN A 160 -15.05 -4.02 17.00
CA GLN A 160 -15.73 -2.76 17.26
C GLN A 160 -16.70 -2.79 18.44
N ALA A 161 -17.24 -3.98 18.77
CA ALA A 161 -18.33 -4.14 19.75
C ALA A 161 -19.53 -3.21 19.47
N SER A 162 -19.90 -3.05 18.19
CA SER A 162 -20.98 -2.18 17.74
C SER A 162 -22.38 -2.68 18.13
N ALA A 163 -23.41 -1.83 18.03
CA ALA A 163 -24.79 -2.22 18.32
C ALA A 163 -25.46 -3.05 17.20
N PHE A 164 -24.81 -3.22 16.04
CA PHE A 164 -25.41 -3.82 14.83
C PHE A 164 -24.53 -4.95 14.22
N PRO A 165 -24.59 -6.18 14.77
CA PRO A 165 -23.63 -7.25 14.47
C PRO A 165 -23.64 -7.77 13.02
N ASP A 166 -24.77 -7.63 12.29
CA ASP A 166 -24.91 -8.15 10.92
C ASP A 166 -24.67 -7.09 9.83
N ALA A 167 -24.50 -5.81 10.22
CA ALA A 167 -24.45 -4.70 9.26
C ALA A 167 -23.20 -4.73 8.36
N TYR A 168 -22.13 -5.42 8.78
CA TYR A 168 -20.90 -5.50 8.02
C TYR A 168 -20.96 -6.52 6.87
N ALA A 169 -21.86 -7.51 6.95
CA ALA A 169 -21.94 -8.60 5.97
C ALA A 169 -22.22 -8.09 4.54
N LYS A 170 -23.00 -7.02 4.39
CA LYS A 170 -23.31 -6.42 3.08
C LYS A 170 -22.08 -5.85 2.36
N TRP A 171 -21.02 -5.52 3.10
CA TRP A 171 -19.80 -4.91 2.56
C TRP A 171 -18.73 -5.90 2.15
N GLU A 172 -18.89 -7.19 2.46
CA GLU A 172 -17.87 -8.20 2.21
C GLU A 172 -17.49 -8.29 0.72
N GLY A 173 -18.47 -8.25 -0.19
CA GLY A 173 -18.21 -8.29 -1.64
C GLY A 173 -17.38 -7.10 -2.11
N THR A 174 -17.80 -5.88 -1.75
CA THR A 174 -17.10 -4.63 -2.06
C THR A 174 -15.69 -4.62 -1.48
N ALA A 175 -15.53 -5.03 -0.22
CA ALA A 175 -14.23 -5.10 0.44
C ALA A 175 -13.27 -6.09 -0.24
N ARG A 176 -13.76 -7.29 -0.61
CA ARG A 176 -12.96 -8.28 -1.36
C ARG A 176 -12.54 -7.75 -2.74
N GLN A 177 -13.43 -7.05 -3.44
CA GLN A 177 -13.11 -6.44 -4.74
C GLN A 177 -12.04 -5.33 -4.61
N LEU A 178 -12.13 -4.49 -3.58
CA LEU A 178 -11.14 -3.46 -3.28
C LEU A 178 -9.78 -4.10 -2.93
N VAL A 179 -9.75 -5.10 -2.05
CA VAL A 179 -8.51 -5.84 -1.72
C VAL A 179 -7.89 -6.51 -2.95
N ALA A 180 -8.69 -7.14 -3.80
CA ALA A 180 -8.21 -7.71 -5.07
C ALA A 180 -7.61 -6.63 -5.98
N THR A 181 -8.23 -5.45 -6.04
CA THR A 181 -7.73 -4.31 -6.81
C THR A 181 -6.41 -3.78 -6.26
N TYR A 182 -6.28 -3.63 -4.94
CA TYR A 182 -5.08 -3.10 -4.31
C TYR A 182 -3.90 -4.08 -4.28
N SER A 183 -4.19 -5.38 -4.23
CA SER A 183 -3.18 -6.44 -4.31
C SER A 183 -2.64 -6.67 -5.72
N GLY A 184 -3.28 -6.08 -6.75
CA GLY A 184 -2.95 -6.36 -8.15
C GLY A 184 -3.45 -7.73 -8.62
N ASN A 185 -4.15 -8.48 -7.76
CA ASN A 185 -4.71 -9.80 -8.08
C ASN A 185 -6.10 -9.73 -8.74
N ALA A 186 -6.65 -8.53 -8.93
CA ALA A 186 -7.84 -8.33 -9.74
C ALA A 186 -7.53 -8.63 -11.21
N THR A 187 -7.78 -9.87 -11.64
CA THR A 187 -7.74 -10.27 -13.05
C THR A 187 -9.04 -9.92 -13.73
N GLY A 188 -8.97 -9.26 -14.90
CA GLY A 188 -10.13 -8.99 -15.74
C GLY A 188 -10.82 -10.29 -16.14
N CYS A 189 -12.01 -10.55 -15.59
CA CYS A 189 -12.85 -11.64 -16.04
C CYS A 189 -13.32 -11.29 -17.46
N SER A 190 -12.77 -11.94 -18.49
CA SER A 190 -13.16 -11.70 -19.88
C SER A 190 -14.66 -11.86 -20.06
N GLN A 191 -15.33 -10.75 -20.37
CA GLN A 191 -16.47 -10.61 -21.29
C GLN A 191 -16.36 -9.18 -21.84
N GLY A 192 -16.29 -9.05 -23.17
CA GLY A 192 -15.82 -7.87 -23.88
C GLY A 192 -16.77 -6.66 -23.88
N ASN A 193 -16.27 -5.65 -24.62
CA ASN A 193 -16.84 -4.34 -24.95
C ASN A 193 -16.46 -3.24 -23.96
N GLY A 194 -15.67 -2.28 -24.46
CA GLY A 194 -14.80 -1.45 -23.65
C GLY A 194 -15.35 -0.11 -23.22
N ASP A 195 -14.69 0.42 -22.20
CA ASP A 195 -14.64 1.82 -21.79
C ASP A 195 -13.53 2.03 -20.73
N GLY A 196 -12.32 2.37 -21.20
CA GLY A 196 -11.50 3.42 -20.58
C GLY A 196 -10.91 3.21 -19.17
N GLN A 197 -10.08 2.19 -18.96
CA GLN A 197 -8.99 2.29 -17.97
C GLN A 197 -7.67 2.59 -18.70
N THR A 198 -7.39 3.88 -18.96
CA THR A 198 -6.03 4.30 -19.34
C THR A 198 -5.17 4.32 -18.08
N THR A 199 -4.73 3.15 -17.63
CA THR A 199 -3.46 3.08 -16.90
C THR A 199 -2.40 3.54 -17.88
N THR A 200 -1.75 4.68 -17.63
CA THR A 200 -0.55 5.04 -18.39
C THR A 200 0.44 3.91 -18.19
N GLU A 201 0.70 3.11 -19.23
CA GLU A 201 1.61 1.99 -19.12
C GLU A 201 3.00 2.52 -18.76
N ALA A 202 3.69 1.79 -17.89
CA ALA A 202 5.08 2.07 -17.59
C ALA A 202 5.87 2.03 -18.91
N THR A 203 6.51 3.14 -19.25
CA THR A 203 7.39 3.22 -20.42
C THR A 203 8.85 3.12 -19.97
N SER A 204 9.70 2.53 -20.80
CA SER A 204 11.14 2.59 -20.61
C SER A 204 11.65 3.98 -20.94
N LEU A 205 12.72 4.43 -20.28
CA LEU A 205 13.42 5.65 -20.69
C LEU A 205 13.85 5.52 -22.17
N PRO A 206 13.43 6.43 -23.07
CA PRO A 206 13.73 6.32 -24.49
C PRO A 206 15.24 6.27 -24.77
N ALA A 207 15.64 5.45 -25.74
CA ALA A 207 17.03 5.43 -26.20
C ALA A 207 17.44 6.82 -26.69
N GLY A 208 18.58 7.33 -26.21
CA GLY A 208 19.05 8.68 -26.53
C GLY A 208 18.38 9.80 -25.72
N PHE A 209 17.59 9.47 -24.69
CA PHE A 209 17.09 10.47 -23.74
C PHE A 209 18.26 11.32 -23.20
N SER A 210 18.14 12.63 -23.37
CA SER A 210 19.08 13.62 -22.86
C SER A 210 18.31 14.79 -22.29
N LEU A 211 18.86 15.36 -21.22
CA LEU A 211 18.33 16.59 -20.63
C LEU A 211 18.76 17.78 -21.49
N PRO A 212 17.94 18.86 -21.56
CA PRO A 212 18.31 20.08 -22.29
C PRO A 212 19.67 20.61 -21.87
N ALA A 213 20.43 21.17 -22.82
CA ALA A 213 21.68 21.85 -22.52
C ALA A 213 21.45 22.99 -21.50
N GLY A 214 22.35 23.13 -20.54
CA GLY A 214 22.20 24.11 -19.45
C GLY A 214 21.29 23.66 -18.30
N THR A 215 20.81 22.42 -18.29
CA THR A 215 20.13 21.85 -17.11
C THR A 215 21.08 21.88 -15.89
N PRO A 216 20.68 22.47 -14.74
CA PRO A 216 21.53 22.55 -13.55
C PRO A 216 22.04 21.18 -13.10
N VAL A 217 23.28 21.09 -12.64
CA VAL A 217 23.90 19.82 -12.24
C VAL A 217 23.10 19.11 -11.15
N GLN A 218 22.49 19.85 -10.24
CA GLN A 218 21.64 19.33 -9.18
C GLN A 218 20.36 18.69 -9.74
N VAL A 219 19.74 19.26 -10.80
CA VAL A 219 18.60 18.65 -11.51
C VAL A 219 19.03 17.33 -12.14
N VAL A 220 20.20 17.32 -12.79
CA VAL A 220 20.74 16.10 -13.39
C VAL A 220 20.96 15.02 -12.31
N THR A 221 21.50 15.39 -11.15
CA THR A 221 21.73 14.47 -10.03
C THR A 221 20.43 13.90 -9.47
N ALA A 222 19.41 14.74 -9.23
CA ALA A 222 18.12 14.29 -8.73
C ALA A 222 17.43 13.33 -9.71
N ILE A 223 17.42 13.66 -11.00
CA ILE A 223 16.87 12.80 -12.05
C ILE A 223 17.63 11.47 -12.15
N LYS A 224 18.97 11.50 -12.13
CA LYS A 224 19.79 10.27 -12.17
C LYS A 224 19.53 9.38 -10.96
N PHE A 225 19.39 9.96 -9.77
CA PHE A 225 19.02 9.20 -8.58
C PHE A 225 17.69 8.49 -8.81
N GLY A 226 16.66 9.22 -9.23
CA GLY A 226 15.33 8.66 -9.47
C GLY A 226 15.33 7.54 -10.52
N ILE A 227 16.00 7.75 -11.65
CA ILE A 227 16.15 6.75 -12.72
C ILE A 227 16.87 5.49 -12.20
N SER A 228 17.85 5.62 -11.29
CA SER A 228 18.54 4.46 -10.70
C SER A 228 17.63 3.55 -9.87
N LYS A 229 16.42 4.00 -9.53
CA LYS A 229 15.44 3.25 -8.73
C LYS A 229 14.36 2.58 -9.58
N LEU A 230 14.38 2.76 -10.90
CA LEU A 230 13.41 2.13 -11.79
C LEU A 230 13.34 0.62 -11.56
N GLY A 231 12.13 0.08 -11.55
CA GLY A 231 11.88 -1.34 -11.33
C GLY A 231 11.89 -1.77 -9.86
N MET A 232 12.35 -0.94 -8.91
CA MET A 232 12.20 -1.25 -7.48
C MET A 232 10.70 -1.24 -7.12
N PRO A 233 10.22 -2.16 -6.26
CA PRO A 233 8.83 -2.20 -5.86
C PRO A 233 8.47 -0.96 -5.05
N TYR A 234 7.28 -0.41 -5.20
CA TYR A 234 6.81 0.66 -4.32
C TYR A 234 6.74 0.19 -2.87
N GLN A 235 7.13 1.06 -1.93
CA GLN A 235 6.97 0.83 -0.50
C GLN A 235 6.39 2.06 0.20
N TRP A 236 5.16 1.94 0.72
CA TRP A 236 4.54 2.99 1.54
C TRP A 236 5.41 3.35 2.76
N GLY A 237 5.64 4.65 2.97
CA GLY A 237 6.55 5.17 4.00
C GLY A 237 8.03 5.09 3.62
N GLY A 238 8.36 4.42 2.51
CA GLY A 238 9.72 4.14 2.09
C GLY A 238 10.53 5.39 1.75
N THR A 239 11.74 5.47 2.28
CA THR A 239 12.74 6.50 1.93
C THR A 239 14.09 5.86 1.62
N GLY A 240 14.15 4.60 1.20
CA GLY A 240 15.42 3.89 1.09
C GLY A 240 15.28 2.38 1.09
N ASP A 241 15.92 1.70 2.01
CA ASP A 241 15.86 0.24 2.14
C ASP A 241 14.53 -0.20 2.82
N PRO A 242 13.75 -1.14 2.25
CA PRO A 242 13.95 -1.82 0.96
C PRO A 242 13.54 -1.05 -0.29
N SER A 243 12.65 -0.05 -0.19
CA SER A 243 12.33 0.84 -1.30
C SER A 243 11.74 2.22 -0.90
N TYR A 244 11.05 2.86 -1.85
CA TYR A 244 10.56 4.23 -1.79
C TYR A 244 9.04 4.29 -2.01
N ASP A 245 8.37 5.25 -1.36
CA ASP A 245 7.06 5.75 -1.82
C ASP A 245 7.22 7.00 -2.71
N CYS A 246 6.11 7.59 -3.14
CA CYS A 246 6.10 8.72 -4.07
C CYS A 246 6.93 9.90 -3.56
N SER A 247 6.60 10.41 -2.37
CA SER A 247 7.28 11.57 -1.78
C SER A 247 8.66 11.23 -1.21
N GLY A 248 8.87 9.99 -0.76
CA GLY A 248 10.15 9.48 -0.29
C GLY A 248 11.17 9.30 -1.42
N LEU A 249 10.73 8.92 -2.62
CA LEU A 249 11.58 8.93 -3.81
C LEU A 249 12.03 10.35 -4.15
N MET A 250 11.10 11.32 -4.13
CA MET A 250 11.43 12.73 -4.38
C MET A 250 12.39 13.28 -3.33
N LEU A 251 12.12 13.01 -2.05
CA LEU A 251 12.96 13.42 -0.93
C LEU A 251 14.41 13.00 -1.14
N ARG A 252 14.64 11.72 -1.44
CA ARG A 252 15.99 11.16 -1.59
C ARG A 252 16.65 11.56 -2.91
N ALA A 253 15.88 11.79 -3.96
CA ALA A 253 16.40 12.33 -5.22
C ALA A 253 16.99 13.73 -5.02
N TYR A 254 16.26 14.61 -4.32
CA TYR A 254 16.73 15.96 -4.04
C TYR A 254 17.84 16.00 -2.98
N GLU A 255 17.77 15.13 -1.97
CA GLU A 255 18.85 14.98 -0.99
C GLU A 255 20.18 14.57 -1.66
N ALA A 256 20.15 13.65 -2.63
CA ALA A 256 21.32 13.28 -3.42
C ALA A 256 21.90 14.47 -4.22
N ALA A 257 21.08 15.47 -4.52
CA ALA A 257 21.49 16.71 -5.16
C ALA A 257 21.88 17.82 -4.16
N GLY A 258 21.95 17.51 -2.86
CA GLY A 258 22.29 18.45 -1.79
C GLY A 258 21.15 19.40 -1.41
N ILE A 259 19.90 19.05 -1.73
CA ILE A 259 18.72 19.88 -1.49
C ILE A 259 17.77 19.16 -0.56
N THR A 260 17.39 19.81 0.54
CA THR A 260 16.38 19.29 1.46
C THR A 260 15.00 19.76 1.01
N ILE A 261 14.10 18.81 0.82
CA ILE A 261 12.65 19.04 0.70
C ILE A 261 11.95 18.29 1.82
N HIS A 262 10.69 18.60 2.07
CA HIS A 262 9.92 17.92 3.11
C HIS A 262 9.61 16.47 2.73
N ARG A 263 9.21 15.65 3.72
CA ARG A 263 9.01 14.21 3.53
C ARG A 263 7.70 13.89 2.82
N THR A 264 6.65 14.64 3.08
CA THR A 264 5.29 14.29 2.65
C THR A 264 4.83 15.12 1.47
N THR A 265 3.88 14.62 0.68
CA THR A 265 3.29 15.38 -0.45
C THR A 265 2.63 16.67 0.02
N PHE A 266 1.98 16.64 1.20
CA PHE A 266 1.30 17.77 1.83
C PHE A 266 2.25 18.93 2.16
N GLU A 267 3.53 18.64 2.38
CA GLU A 267 4.55 19.65 2.66
C GLU A 267 5.35 19.98 1.40
N GLN A 268 5.71 18.99 0.58
CA GLN A 268 6.45 19.16 -0.66
C GLN A 268 5.74 20.08 -1.66
N VAL A 269 4.41 20.14 -1.61
CA VAL A 269 3.63 21.07 -2.43
C VAL A 269 3.83 22.53 -2.03
N PHE A 270 4.58 22.84 -0.98
CA PHE A 270 4.98 24.19 -0.59
C PHE A 270 6.49 24.43 -0.75
N ASP A 271 7.26 23.41 -1.15
CA ASP A 271 8.69 23.55 -1.40
C ASP A 271 8.97 24.24 -2.74
N GLY A 272 10.08 24.98 -2.78
CA GLY A 272 10.52 25.70 -3.98
C GLY A 272 9.57 26.81 -4.44
N THR A 273 9.53 27.03 -5.75
CA THR A 273 8.70 28.08 -6.38
C THR A 273 7.54 27.48 -7.19
N PRO A 274 6.35 28.09 -7.18
CA PRO A 274 5.23 27.60 -7.97
C PRO A 274 5.48 27.74 -9.48
N VAL A 275 5.05 26.74 -10.24
CA VAL A 275 4.97 26.79 -11.71
C VAL A 275 3.48 26.81 -12.08
N TYR A 276 3.05 27.83 -12.82
CA TYR A 276 1.62 28.12 -12.99
C TYR A 276 0.96 27.38 -14.16
N GLY A 277 1.75 26.70 -15.00
CA GLY A 277 1.20 25.92 -16.10
C GLY A 277 2.12 24.82 -16.59
N ALA A 278 1.53 23.75 -17.11
CA ALA A 278 2.25 22.60 -17.65
C ALA A 278 3.23 22.97 -18.78
N SER A 279 2.94 24.02 -19.57
CA SER A 279 3.82 24.53 -20.62
C SER A 279 5.13 25.12 -20.09
N GLN A 280 5.19 25.43 -18.79
CA GLN A 280 6.37 25.97 -18.13
C GLN A 280 7.22 24.90 -17.45
N LEU A 281 6.78 23.63 -17.46
CA LEU A 281 7.49 22.53 -16.81
C LEU A 281 8.89 22.36 -17.39
N LYS A 282 9.86 22.27 -16.49
CA LYS A 282 11.26 21.98 -16.77
C LYS A 282 11.66 20.67 -16.08
N PRO A 283 12.69 19.95 -16.57
CA PRO A 283 13.20 18.79 -15.88
C PRO A 283 13.51 19.09 -14.41
N GLY A 284 13.13 18.16 -13.54
CA GLY A 284 13.22 18.30 -12.09
C GLY A 284 11.92 18.79 -11.45
N ASP A 285 11.09 19.59 -12.14
CA ASP A 285 9.86 20.11 -11.55
C ASP A 285 8.98 18.97 -11.01
N LEU A 286 8.47 19.15 -9.79
CA LEU A 286 7.55 18.21 -9.15
C LEU A 286 6.13 18.47 -9.62
N ILE A 287 5.42 17.39 -9.95
CA ILE A 287 4.03 17.39 -10.36
C ILE A 287 3.21 16.74 -9.26
N PHE A 288 2.26 17.47 -8.71
CA PHE A 288 1.38 17.00 -7.64
C PHE A 288 0.00 16.71 -8.18
N LEU A 289 -0.53 15.53 -7.85
CA LEU A 289 -1.89 15.16 -8.18
C LEU A 289 -2.84 15.45 -7.03
N ALA A 290 -4.07 15.78 -7.39
CA ALA A 290 -5.16 15.97 -6.43
C ALA A 290 -5.18 14.84 -5.40
N GLY A 291 -5.16 15.20 -4.12
CA GLY A 291 -5.52 14.27 -3.07
C GLY A 291 -7.02 14.23 -2.87
N THR A 292 -7.43 13.82 -1.68
CA THR A 292 -8.82 13.55 -1.35
C THR A 292 -9.71 14.79 -1.36
N ASP A 293 -9.14 15.98 -1.10
CA ASP A 293 -9.85 17.26 -1.11
C ASP A 293 -9.98 17.87 -2.53
N GLY A 294 -9.36 17.24 -3.54
CA GLY A 294 -9.37 17.75 -4.91
C GLY A 294 -8.52 19.02 -5.09
N THR A 295 -7.81 19.47 -4.06
CA THR A 295 -7.14 20.77 -4.05
C THR A 295 -5.62 20.64 -4.11
N PRO A 296 -4.93 21.75 -4.43
CA PRO A 296 -3.48 21.82 -4.34
C PRO A 296 -2.93 21.74 -2.91
N THR A 297 -3.74 21.92 -1.86
CA THR A 297 -3.24 22.02 -0.47
C THR A 297 -3.01 20.68 0.19
N SER A 298 -3.60 19.60 -0.33
CA SER A 298 -3.42 18.25 0.22
C SER A 298 -3.25 17.21 -0.89
N PRO A 299 -2.16 17.26 -1.69
CA PRO A 299 -1.99 16.35 -2.81
C PRO A 299 -1.74 14.91 -2.37
N GLY A 300 -2.34 13.97 -3.09
CA GLY A 300 -2.28 12.54 -2.78
C GLY A 300 -1.10 11.81 -3.43
N HIS A 301 -0.47 12.42 -4.43
CA HIS A 301 0.64 11.83 -5.18
C HIS A 301 1.60 12.88 -5.71
N VAL A 302 2.84 12.47 -5.96
CA VAL A 302 3.87 13.32 -6.55
C VAL A 302 4.74 12.52 -7.53
N GLY A 303 5.15 13.16 -8.61
CA GLY A 303 6.14 12.66 -9.56
C GLY A 303 7.11 13.76 -10.00
N MET A 304 8.21 13.37 -10.61
CA MET A 304 9.23 14.30 -11.14
C MET A 304 9.13 14.36 -12.67
N TYR A 305 8.95 15.56 -13.21
CA TYR A 305 9.02 15.77 -14.64
C TYR A 305 10.46 15.62 -15.13
N LEU A 306 10.67 14.78 -16.15
CA LEU A 306 11.99 14.55 -16.73
C LEU A 306 12.26 15.40 -17.97
N GLY A 307 11.25 16.10 -18.48
CA GLY A 307 11.24 16.63 -19.84
C GLY A 307 10.70 15.62 -20.85
N SER A 308 10.55 16.04 -22.10
CA SER A 308 10.15 15.16 -23.22
C SER A 308 8.87 14.36 -22.96
N ASN A 309 7.89 14.95 -22.27
CA ASN A 309 6.63 14.31 -21.89
C ASN A 309 6.78 13.14 -20.89
N LEU A 310 7.87 13.04 -20.14
CA LEU A 310 8.11 11.92 -19.22
C LEU A 310 8.01 12.34 -17.76
N VAL A 311 7.39 11.49 -16.95
CA VAL A 311 7.28 11.64 -15.49
C VAL A 311 7.79 10.38 -14.81
N LEU A 312 8.71 10.54 -13.86
CA LEU A 312 9.17 9.48 -12.97
C LEU A 312 8.31 9.49 -11.70
N ASP A 313 7.80 8.33 -11.29
CA ASP A 313 7.12 8.17 -10.01
C ASP A 313 7.31 6.79 -9.36
N ALA A 314 7.10 6.76 -8.04
CA ALA A 314 6.82 5.53 -7.31
C ALA A 314 5.30 5.48 -7.10
N PRO A 315 4.53 4.72 -7.91
CA PRO A 315 3.10 4.96 -8.09
C PRO A 315 2.24 4.53 -6.89
N ARG A 316 2.32 3.25 -6.53
CA ARG A 316 1.58 2.62 -5.42
C ARG A 316 2.04 1.18 -5.23
N THR A 317 1.70 0.57 -4.11
CA THR A 317 2.01 -0.84 -3.83
C THR A 317 1.47 -1.77 -4.90
N GLY A 318 2.20 -2.85 -5.17
CA GLY A 318 1.90 -3.79 -6.27
C GLY A 318 2.38 -3.29 -7.63
N LYS A 319 2.97 -2.09 -7.68
CA LYS A 319 3.66 -1.54 -8.86
C LYS A 319 5.09 -1.18 -8.49
N ASN A 320 5.90 -1.02 -9.53
CA ASN A 320 7.30 -0.67 -9.39
C ASN A 320 7.49 0.80 -9.76
N ILE A 321 8.59 1.38 -9.30
CA ILE A 321 9.04 2.70 -9.73
C ILE A 321 9.19 2.69 -11.25
N GLN A 322 8.59 3.68 -11.89
CA GLN A 322 8.33 3.65 -13.33
C GLN A 322 8.47 5.05 -13.94
N ILE A 323 8.52 5.07 -15.27
CA ILE A 323 8.32 6.30 -16.06
C ILE A 323 6.98 6.17 -16.76
N THR A 324 6.22 7.25 -16.81
CA THR A 324 4.97 7.35 -17.57
C THR A 324 4.96 8.63 -18.39
N ASN A 325 4.02 8.73 -19.34
CA ASN A 325 3.82 9.96 -20.08
C ASN A 325 3.06 11.00 -19.26
N PHE A 326 3.45 12.27 -19.35
CA PHE A 326 2.72 13.38 -18.75
C PHE A 326 1.35 13.58 -19.41
N THR A 327 1.32 13.65 -20.75
CA THR A 327 0.06 13.80 -21.51
C THR A 327 -0.59 12.46 -21.85
N GLY A 328 -1.91 12.51 -22.04
CA GLY A 328 -2.71 11.35 -22.46
C GLY A 328 -3.00 10.36 -21.34
N GLY A 329 -2.83 10.79 -20.07
CA GLY A 329 -2.88 9.93 -18.91
C GLY A 329 -3.57 10.60 -17.71
N TYR A 330 -3.10 10.27 -16.51
CA TYR A 330 -3.62 10.86 -15.28
C TYR A 330 -2.89 12.15 -14.87
N TRP A 331 -1.65 12.37 -15.31
CA TRP A 331 -0.88 13.55 -14.91
C TRP A 331 -1.49 14.84 -15.45
N ASP A 332 -1.73 14.94 -16.77
CA ASP A 332 -2.33 16.12 -17.40
C ASP A 332 -3.77 16.40 -16.96
N LYS A 333 -4.50 15.36 -16.52
CA LYS A 333 -5.91 15.48 -16.07
C LYS A 333 -6.08 15.75 -14.58
N GLN A 334 -5.13 15.32 -13.74
CA GLN A 334 -5.28 15.34 -12.28
C GLN A 334 -4.23 16.20 -11.58
N ALA A 335 -3.29 16.81 -12.32
CA ALA A 335 -2.33 17.73 -11.73
C ALA A 335 -3.04 18.95 -11.11
N VAL A 336 -2.75 19.20 -9.83
CA VAL A 336 -3.27 20.33 -9.06
C VAL A 336 -2.21 21.36 -8.72
N ALA A 337 -0.94 20.97 -8.72
CA ALA A 337 0.17 21.88 -8.50
C ALA A 337 1.44 21.41 -9.19
N PHE A 338 2.30 22.39 -9.50
CA PHE A 338 3.64 22.16 -9.99
C PHE A 338 4.62 22.98 -9.15
N ARG A 339 5.75 22.37 -8.75
CA ARG A 339 6.79 23.05 -7.98
C ARG A 339 8.15 22.90 -8.63
N ARG A 340 8.80 24.04 -8.82
CA ARG A 340 10.20 24.13 -9.21
C ARG A 340 11.05 24.27 -7.97
N ILE A 341 11.71 23.18 -7.61
CA ILE A 341 12.54 23.10 -6.40
C ILE A 341 13.82 23.91 -6.55
N MET A 342 14.39 23.96 -7.76
CA MET A 342 15.61 24.73 -8.04
C MET A 342 15.31 25.99 -8.84
N PRO A 343 15.73 27.18 -8.38
CA PRO A 343 15.76 28.34 -9.24
C PRO A 343 16.70 28.08 -10.42
N SER A 344 16.23 28.43 -11.61
CA SER A 344 17.00 28.36 -12.86
C SER A 344 18.10 29.39 -12.92
#